data_AF-A0AAN0LJ35-F1
#
_entry.id   AF-A0AAN0LJ35-F1
#
_cell.length_a   1.000
_cell.length_b   1.000
_cell.length_c   1.000
_cell.angle_alpha   90.00
_cell.angle_beta   90.00
_cell.angle_gamma   90.00
#
_symmetry.space_group_name_H-M   'P 1'
#
loop_
_entity.id
_entity.type
_entity.pdbx_description
1 polymer ?
#
loop_
_entity_poly.entity_id
_entity_poly.type
_entity_poly.pdbx_seq_one_letter_code
_entity_poly.pdbx_strand_id
1 'polypeptide(L)'
;MTSIREMIIARLDPKVRALHDEIEEKLGRHIKYAYDQWRECPAVAVQFNLVDLRIHHRDISSQEVLHELLHAKRYLIDKVPKLVPKVDNPNDSDMMAVLENEIEHVAIVPMEADYGYDPYPYWNELCRTRWKKYPWAFSGNVLRTNVMLGVLNLTRVNDQVASAYAWDVIRKSPYKSDAENLFRRIQDFQNDKPKLGACVMRFLKIPRNDVLLLYNDADRQRQYLVELPLH
;
A
#
# COMPACT_ATOMS: atom_id res chain seq x y z
N MET A 1 -29.02 10.81 16.61
CA MET A 1 -27.75 11.26 15.99
C MET A 1 -27.40 10.22 14.93
N THR A 2 -27.12 10.64 13.70
CA THR A 2 -26.68 9.73 12.62
C THR A 2 -25.31 9.16 13.00
N SER A 3 -25.14 7.84 12.87
CA SER A 3 -23.86 7.19 13.13
C SER A 3 -22.82 7.55 12.07
N ILE A 4 -21.53 7.46 12.42
CA ILE A 4 -20.41 7.69 11.49
C ILE A 4 -20.56 6.80 10.25
N ARG A 5 -20.90 5.52 10.46
CA ARG A 5 -21.14 4.55 9.39
C ARG A 5 -22.21 5.03 8.41
N GLU A 6 -23.39 5.42 8.91
CA GLU A 6 -24.49 5.90 8.06
C GLU A 6 -24.07 7.15 7.25
N MET A 7 -23.31 8.07 7.87
CA MET A 7 -22.81 9.26 7.18
C MET A 7 -21.87 8.93 6.01
N ILE A 8 -20.95 7.98 6.19
CA ILE A 8 -20.00 7.57 5.15
C ILE A 8 -20.72 6.82 4.05
N ILE A 9 -21.54 5.84 4.43
CA ILE A 9 -22.27 4.99 3.52
C ILE A 9 -23.20 5.81 2.61
N ALA A 10 -23.82 6.87 3.14
CA ALA A 10 -24.66 7.78 2.37
C ALA A 10 -23.89 8.61 1.32
N ARG A 11 -22.56 8.67 1.41
CA ARG A 11 -21.67 9.43 0.50
C ARG A 11 -20.91 8.55 -0.49
N LEU A 12 -20.99 7.22 -0.35
CA LEU A 12 -20.29 6.32 -1.26
C LEU A 12 -20.97 6.32 -2.63
N ASP A 13 -20.16 6.41 -3.68
CA ASP A 13 -20.63 6.20 -5.04
C ASP A 13 -21.15 4.75 -5.18
N PRO A 14 -22.15 4.49 -6.06
CA PRO A 14 -22.80 3.18 -6.14
C PRO A 14 -21.86 1.99 -6.31
N LYS A 15 -20.78 2.15 -7.09
CA LYS A 15 -19.76 1.10 -7.28
C LYS A 15 -18.96 0.82 -6.00
N VAL A 16 -18.57 1.86 -5.27
CA VAL A 16 -17.84 1.74 -4.00
C VAL A 16 -18.75 1.13 -2.94
N ARG A 17 -20.03 1.52 -2.94
CA ARG A 17 -21.04 0.93 -2.06
C ARG A 17 -21.24 -0.56 -2.32
N ALA A 18 -21.26 -0.99 -3.58
CA ALA A 18 -21.36 -2.40 -3.92
C ALA A 18 -20.16 -3.20 -3.38
N LEU A 19 -18.93 -2.69 -3.52
CA LEU A 19 -17.73 -3.33 -2.95
C LEU A 19 -17.79 -3.38 -1.41
N HIS A 20 -18.23 -2.30 -0.78
CA HIS A 20 -18.43 -2.25 0.66
C HIS A 20 -19.40 -3.36 1.13
N ASP A 21 -20.54 -3.49 0.46
CA ASP A 21 -21.57 -4.47 0.81
C ASP A 21 -21.09 -5.91 0.54
N GLU A 22 -20.32 -6.15 -0.54
CA GLU A 22 -19.66 -7.43 -0.82
C GLU A 22 -18.71 -7.83 0.33
N ILE A 23 -17.89 -6.89 0.83
CA ILE A 23 -16.97 -7.15 1.93
C ILE A 23 -17.73 -7.47 3.21
N GLU A 24 -18.77 -6.69 3.56
CA GLU A 24 -19.59 -6.98 4.76
C GLU A 24 -20.30 -8.34 4.67
N GLU A 25 -20.84 -8.68 3.50
CA GLU A 25 -21.47 -9.98 3.23
C GLU A 25 -20.47 -11.12 3.42
N LYS A 26 -19.29 -11.01 2.80
CA LYS A 26 -18.26 -12.04 2.87
C LYS A 26 -17.72 -12.25 4.29
N LEU A 27 -17.70 -11.20 5.10
CA LEU A 27 -17.28 -11.26 6.50
C LEU A 27 -18.39 -11.69 7.47
N GLY A 28 -19.65 -11.65 7.04
CA GLY A 28 -20.81 -11.88 7.90
C GLY A 28 -20.94 -10.85 9.03
N ARG A 29 -20.41 -9.63 8.84
CA ARG A 29 -20.43 -8.55 9.84
C ARG A 29 -20.21 -7.19 9.20
N HIS A 30 -20.61 -6.14 9.90
CA HIS A 30 -20.39 -4.77 9.46
C HIS A 30 -18.94 -4.32 9.59
N ILE A 31 -18.51 -3.49 8.64
CA ILE A 31 -17.26 -2.73 8.71
C ILE A 31 -17.43 -1.66 9.78
N LYS A 32 -16.48 -1.58 10.71
CA LYS A 32 -16.50 -0.54 11.73
C LYS A 32 -15.84 0.71 11.21
N TYR A 33 -16.43 1.85 11.54
CA TYR A 33 -15.89 3.16 11.24
C TYR A 33 -15.62 3.91 12.53
N ALA A 34 -14.42 4.43 12.69
CA ALA A 34 -14.02 5.21 13.87
C ALA A 34 -13.30 6.48 13.45
N TYR A 35 -13.54 7.59 14.16
CA TYR A 35 -12.67 8.75 14.02
C TYR A 35 -11.40 8.52 14.82
N ASP A 36 -10.26 8.63 14.16
CA ASP A 36 -8.96 8.58 14.83
C ASP A 36 -8.33 9.97 14.83
N GLN A 37 -8.19 10.56 16.02
CA GLN A 37 -7.61 11.88 16.23
C GLN A 37 -6.08 11.86 16.26
N TRP A 38 -5.44 10.68 16.20
CA TRP A 38 -3.99 10.55 16.19
C TRP A 38 -3.41 10.96 14.83
N ARG A 39 -2.40 11.84 14.89
CA ARG A 39 -1.86 12.63 13.77
C ARG A 39 -0.91 11.83 12.86
N GLU A 40 -0.80 12.33 11.62
CA GLU A 40 0.22 12.08 10.57
C GLU A 40 -0.02 10.96 9.53
N CYS A 41 -1.12 10.21 9.58
CA CYS A 41 -1.48 9.28 8.50
C CYS A 41 -2.50 9.93 7.53
N PRO A 42 -2.31 9.86 6.20
CA PRO A 42 -3.27 10.41 5.26
C PRO A 42 -4.61 9.64 5.31
N ALA A 43 -5.67 10.38 5.60
CA ALA A 43 -7.10 10.10 5.39
C ALA A 43 -7.74 8.89 6.09
N VAL A 44 -7.27 7.66 5.85
CA VAL A 44 -7.90 6.43 6.39
C VAL A 44 -6.87 5.31 6.54
N ALA A 45 -7.03 4.45 7.54
CA ALA A 45 -6.26 3.22 7.66
C ALA A 45 -7.15 2.02 8.00
N VAL A 46 -6.90 0.88 7.35
CA VAL A 46 -7.52 -0.40 7.74
C VAL A 46 -6.65 -1.12 8.77
N GLN A 47 -7.14 -1.27 10.01
CA GLN A 47 -6.53 -2.17 10.98
C GLN A 47 -7.11 -3.57 10.80
N PHE A 48 -6.28 -4.63 10.81
CA PHE A 48 -6.74 -5.99 10.50
C PHE A 48 -6.68 -6.93 11.70
N ASN A 49 -7.88 -7.38 12.07
CA ASN A 49 -8.33 -8.54 12.87
C ASN A 49 -9.87 -8.42 12.98
N LEU A 50 -10.35 -7.18 12.94
CA LEU A 50 -11.69 -6.70 12.66
C LEU A 50 -11.54 -5.78 11.43
N VAL A 51 -12.45 -5.73 10.44
CA VAL A 51 -12.31 -4.70 9.39
C VAL A 51 -12.76 -3.39 9.99
N ASP A 52 -11.77 -2.65 10.48
CA ASP A 52 -11.96 -1.37 11.13
C ASP A 52 -11.32 -0.31 10.22
N LEU A 53 -12.18 0.48 9.57
CA LEU A 53 -11.79 1.66 8.80
C LEU A 53 -11.70 2.86 9.76
N ARG A 54 -10.47 3.29 10.03
CA ARG A 54 -10.21 4.48 10.85
C ARG A 54 -10.15 5.69 9.95
N ILE A 55 -10.98 6.70 10.21
CA ILE A 55 -11.11 7.91 9.41
C ILE A 55 -10.53 9.10 10.17
N HIS A 56 -9.69 9.89 9.50
CA HIS A 56 -8.98 10.99 10.12
C HIS A 56 -9.66 12.37 9.94
N HIS A 57 -10.63 12.49 9.03
CA HIS A 57 -11.40 13.74 8.81
C HIS A 57 -12.86 13.48 8.45
N ARG A 58 -13.72 14.48 8.71
CA ARG A 58 -15.16 14.38 8.45
C ARG A 58 -15.53 14.38 6.98
N ASP A 59 -14.67 14.96 6.14
CA ASP A 59 -14.92 15.16 4.71
C ASP A 59 -14.12 14.15 3.88
N ILE A 60 -14.31 12.87 4.20
CA ILE A 60 -13.74 11.76 3.45
C ILE A 60 -14.46 11.60 2.11
N SER A 61 -13.67 11.49 1.04
CA SER A 61 -14.17 11.21 -0.30
C SER A 61 -14.47 9.73 -0.51
N SER A 62 -15.34 9.42 -1.47
CA SER A 62 -15.64 8.04 -1.84
C SER A 62 -14.40 7.31 -2.41
N GLN A 63 -13.47 8.04 -3.04
CA GLN A 63 -12.19 7.47 -3.51
C GLN A 63 -11.27 7.05 -2.35
N GLU A 64 -11.17 7.85 -1.30
CA GLU A 64 -10.37 7.50 -0.11
C GLU A 64 -10.95 6.26 0.59
N VAL A 65 -12.27 6.13 0.67
CA VAL A 65 -12.91 4.90 1.18
C VAL A 65 -12.64 3.72 0.25
N LEU A 66 -12.75 3.91 -1.06
CA LEU A 66 -12.44 2.87 -2.05
C LEU A 66 -11.02 2.34 -1.86
N HIS A 67 -10.03 3.22 -1.72
CA HIS A 67 -8.63 2.83 -1.56
C HIS A 67 -8.45 1.80 -0.44
N GLU A 68 -9.03 2.07 0.72
CA GLU A 68 -8.99 1.17 1.87
C GLU A 68 -9.84 -0.10 1.69
N LEU A 69 -11.00 -0.01 1.03
CA LEU A 69 -11.80 -1.18 0.70
C LEU A 69 -11.07 -2.11 -0.27
N LEU A 70 -10.25 -1.59 -1.19
CA LEU A 70 -9.43 -2.39 -2.09
C LEU A 70 -8.35 -3.16 -1.31
N HIS A 71 -7.71 -2.53 -0.31
CA HIS A 71 -6.83 -3.25 0.62
C HIS A 71 -7.60 -4.38 1.32
N ALA A 72 -8.75 -4.07 1.91
CA ALA A 72 -9.58 -5.04 2.61
C ALA A 72 -9.99 -6.23 1.73
N LYS A 73 -10.46 -5.95 0.51
CA LYS A 73 -10.83 -6.95 -0.50
C LYS A 73 -9.65 -7.88 -0.77
N ARG A 74 -8.47 -7.33 -1.06
CA ARG A 74 -7.30 -8.14 -1.43
C ARG A 74 -6.88 -9.08 -0.32
N TYR A 75 -6.81 -8.58 0.92
CA TYR A 75 -6.36 -9.41 2.04
C TYR A 75 -7.39 -10.44 2.50
N LEU A 76 -8.69 -10.11 2.46
CA LEU A 76 -9.74 -10.91 3.11
C LEU A 76 -10.54 -11.76 2.13
N ILE A 77 -10.70 -11.29 0.90
CA ILE A 77 -11.48 -11.96 -0.15
C ILE A 77 -10.53 -12.63 -1.14
N ASP A 78 -9.57 -11.89 -1.68
CA ASP A 78 -8.65 -12.39 -2.72
C ASP A 78 -7.49 -13.22 -2.12
N LYS A 79 -7.41 -13.31 -0.79
CA LYS A 79 -6.42 -14.08 -0.02
C LYS A 79 -4.97 -13.69 -0.35
N VAL A 80 -4.75 -12.43 -0.70
CA VAL A 80 -3.41 -11.85 -0.87
C VAL A 80 -2.74 -11.75 0.51
N PRO A 81 -1.50 -12.23 0.68
CA PRO A 81 -0.83 -12.15 1.97
C PRO A 81 -0.24 -10.77 2.24
N LYS A 82 -0.09 -10.47 3.53
CA LYS A 82 0.67 -9.32 4.03
C LYS A 82 2.09 -9.70 4.37
N LEU A 83 3.01 -8.77 4.22
CA LEU A 83 4.33 -8.87 4.84
C LEU A 83 4.23 -8.46 6.31
N VAL A 84 4.76 -9.30 7.19
CA VAL A 84 4.86 -9.04 8.63
C VAL A 84 6.26 -9.40 9.13
N PRO A 85 6.80 -8.73 10.16
CA PRO A 85 8.07 -9.12 10.72
C PRO A 85 7.93 -10.47 11.44
N LYS A 86 8.99 -11.28 11.42
CA LYS A 86 9.02 -12.58 12.13
C LYS A 86 9.09 -12.41 13.65
N VAL A 87 9.77 -11.34 14.10
CA VAL A 87 9.89 -10.97 15.50
C VAL A 87 9.06 -9.74 15.74
N ASP A 88 8.18 -9.78 16.74
CA ASP A 88 7.32 -8.64 17.09
C ASP A 88 8.13 -7.60 17.88
N ASN A 89 8.74 -6.68 17.13
CA ASN A 89 9.44 -5.51 17.64
C ASN A 89 8.74 -4.27 17.06
N PRO A 90 8.31 -3.29 17.89
CA PRO A 90 7.57 -2.12 17.43
C PRO A 90 8.20 -1.42 16.22
N ASN A 91 9.54 -1.22 16.23
CA ASN A 91 10.22 -0.53 15.13
C ASN A 91 10.17 -1.33 13.82
N ASP A 92 10.29 -2.66 13.91
CA ASP A 92 10.26 -3.54 12.74
C ASP A 92 8.82 -3.67 12.21
N SER A 93 7.84 -3.68 13.11
CA SER A 93 6.42 -3.67 12.78
C SER A 93 6.00 -2.39 12.05
N ASP A 94 6.44 -1.21 12.52
CA ASP A 94 6.15 0.07 11.87
C ASP A 94 6.80 0.17 10.49
N MET A 95 8.08 -0.19 10.40
CA MET A 95 8.78 -0.23 9.11
C MET A 95 8.09 -1.20 8.14
N MET A 96 7.75 -2.41 8.61
CA MET A 96 7.10 -3.40 7.77
C MET A 96 5.70 -2.97 7.32
N ALA A 97 4.94 -2.27 8.17
CA ALA A 97 3.65 -1.72 7.80
C ALA A 97 3.78 -0.69 6.67
N VAL A 98 4.77 0.21 6.74
CA VAL A 98 5.07 1.16 5.65
C VAL A 98 5.44 0.43 4.37
N LEU A 99 6.32 -0.57 4.45
CA LEU A 99 6.75 -1.35 3.28
C LEU A 99 5.61 -2.15 2.66
N GLU A 100 4.79 -2.80 3.49
CA GLU A 100 3.63 -3.55 3.05
C GLU A 100 2.67 -2.65 2.28
N ASN A 101 2.39 -1.47 2.84
CA ASN A 101 1.54 -0.46 2.21
C ASN A 101 2.12 -0.01 0.86
N GLU A 102 3.43 0.27 0.82
CA GLU A 102 4.12 0.66 -0.41
C GLU A 102 4.25 -0.48 -1.44
N ILE A 103 4.12 -1.74 -1.04
CA ILE A 103 4.07 -2.84 -2.00
C ILE A 103 2.64 -3.03 -2.50
N GLU A 104 1.64 -2.90 -1.61
CA GLU A 104 0.24 -3.03 -2.03
C GLU A 104 -0.19 -1.97 -3.02
N HIS A 105 0.22 -0.70 -2.87
CA HIS A 105 -0.24 0.28 -3.86
C HIS A 105 0.35 0.13 -5.27
N VAL A 106 1.25 -0.83 -5.51
CA VAL A 106 1.55 -1.28 -6.88
C VAL A 106 0.29 -1.86 -7.56
N ALA A 107 -0.56 -2.54 -6.79
CA ALA A 107 -1.84 -3.09 -7.26
C ALA A 107 -3.03 -2.16 -6.96
N ILE A 108 -3.11 -1.55 -5.76
CA ILE A 108 -4.29 -0.77 -5.35
C ILE A 108 -4.54 0.44 -6.24
N VAL A 109 -3.51 1.26 -6.50
CA VAL A 109 -3.65 2.51 -7.26
C VAL A 109 -4.26 2.28 -8.64
N PRO A 110 -3.72 1.39 -9.51
CA PRO A 110 -4.32 1.17 -10.82
C PRO A 110 -5.75 0.58 -10.75
N MET A 111 -6.09 -0.20 -9.71
CA MET A 111 -7.44 -0.74 -9.52
C MET A 111 -8.50 0.33 -9.25
N GLU A 112 -8.14 1.51 -8.75
CA GLU A 112 -9.10 2.61 -8.54
C GLU A 112 -9.77 3.05 -9.86
N ALA A 113 -9.08 2.90 -11.00
CA ALA A 113 -9.62 3.23 -12.32
C ALA A 113 -10.83 2.37 -12.71
N ASP A 114 -10.91 1.12 -12.24
CA ASP A 114 -12.05 0.21 -12.51
C ASP A 114 -13.35 0.74 -11.86
N TYR A 115 -13.21 1.58 -10.85
CA TYR A 115 -14.30 2.24 -10.14
C TYR A 115 -14.63 3.63 -10.69
N GLY A 116 -13.89 4.09 -11.70
CA GLY A 116 -14.12 5.37 -12.39
C GLY A 116 -13.38 6.56 -11.78
N TYR A 117 -12.42 6.34 -10.89
CA TYR A 117 -11.56 7.39 -10.36
C TYR A 117 -10.27 7.52 -11.18
N ASP A 118 -9.73 8.73 -11.26
CA ASP A 118 -8.37 8.95 -11.75
C ASP A 118 -7.41 8.94 -10.55
N PRO A 119 -6.61 7.86 -10.37
CA PRO A 119 -5.74 7.76 -9.20
C PRO A 119 -4.47 8.60 -9.35
N TYR A 120 -4.07 8.95 -10.57
CA TYR A 120 -2.73 9.43 -10.86
C TYR A 120 -2.40 10.87 -10.45
N PRO A 121 -3.33 11.85 -10.39
CA PRO A 121 -3.00 13.24 -10.07
C PRO A 121 -2.26 13.41 -8.74
N TYR A 122 -2.71 12.73 -7.68
CA TYR A 122 -2.07 12.74 -6.37
C TYR A 122 -0.64 12.17 -6.44
N TRP A 123 -0.48 10.99 -7.05
CA TRP A 123 0.81 10.31 -7.15
C TRP A 123 1.81 11.05 -8.05
N ASN A 124 1.33 11.66 -9.13
CA ASN A 124 2.13 12.51 -10.01
C ASN A 124 2.68 13.72 -9.23
N GLU A 125 1.83 14.40 -8.45
CA GLU A 125 2.25 15.56 -7.66
C GLU A 125 3.20 15.16 -6.52
N LEU A 126 2.90 14.07 -5.82
CA LEU A 126 3.78 13.51 -4.79
C LEU A 126 5.15 13.16 -5.38
N CYS A 127 5.19 12.53 -6.56
CA CYS A 127 6.41 12.22 -7.28
C CYS A 127 7.21 13.49 -7.60
N ARG A 128 6.58 14.51 -8.22
CA ARG A 128 7.23 15.79 -8.53
C ARG A 128 7.81 16.44 -7.28
N THR A 129 7.00 16.59 -6.23
CA THR A 129 7.41 17.24 -4.99
C THR A 129 8.52 16.48 -4.28
N ARG A 130 8.47 15.14 -4.25
CA ARG A 130 9.49 14.30 -3.59
C ARG A 130 10.82 14.37 -4.34
N TRP A 131 10.82 14.14 -5.65
CA TRP A 131 12.07 14.08 -6.43
C TRP A 131 12.70 15.46 -6.66
N LYS A 132 11.93 16.54 -6.67
CA LYS A 132 12.48 17.92 -6.72
C LYS A 132 13.37 18.26 -5.53
N LYS A 133 13.16 17.61 -4.38
CA LYS A 133 13.96 17.79 -3.16
C LYS A 133 15.20 16.91 -3.12
N TYR A 134 15.48 16.14 -4.17
CA TYR A 134 16.68 15.29 -4.22
C TYR A 134 17.95 16.14 -4.46
N PRO A 135 19.10 15.85 -3.82
CA PRO A 135 19.28 14.80 -2.83
C PRO A 135 18.59 15.15 -1.50
N TRP A 136 17.87 14.17 -0.95
CA TRP A 136 17.28 14.32 0.38
C TRP A 136 18.39 14.38 1.44
N ALA A 137 18.09 14.94 2.61
CA ALA A 137 19.01 15.05 3.75
C ALA A 137 19.25 13.69 4.46
N PHE A 138 19.51 12.64 3.68
CA PHE A 138 19.85 11.29 4.11
C PHE A 138 21.17 10.87 3.50
N SER A 139 21.87 9.94 4.15
CA SER A 139 23.13 9.39 3.65
C SER A 139 23.17 7.87 3.79
N GLY A 140 24.14 7.24 3.13
CA GLY A 140 24.38 5.79 3.21
C GLY A 140 23.15 4.94 2.90
N ASN A 141 22.90 3.95 3.76
CA ASN A 141 21.80 2.99 3.58
C ASN A 141 20.41 3.63 3.63
N VAL A 142 20.23 4.70 4.41
CA VAL A 142 18.92 5.39 4.51
C VAL A 142 18.57 6.05 3.18
N LEU A 143 19.54 6.71 2.54
CA LEU A 143 19.34 7.29 1.21
C LEU A 143 19.04 6.20 0.18
N ARG A 144 19.78 5.09 0.20
CA ARG A 144 19.56 3.94 -0.69
C ARG A 144 18.14 3.38 -0.56
N THR A 145 17.69 3.09 0.66
CA THR A 145 16.33 2.61 0.93
C THR A 145 15.27 3.58 0.40
N ASN A 146 15.44 4.88 0.65
CA ASN A 146 14.52 5.89 0.14
C ASN A 146 14.47 5.95 -1.40
N VAL A 147 15.60 5.75 -2.08
CA VAL A 147 15.63 5.67 -3.55
C VAL A 147 14.88 4.43 -4.04
N MET A 148 15.06 3.27 -3.42
CA MET A 148 14.32 2.05 -3.79
C MET A 148 12.81 2.18 -3.54
N LEU A 149 12.38 2.81 -2.44
CA LEU A 149 10.96 3.13 -2.20
C LEU A 149 10.44 4.18 -3.19
N GLY A 150 11.29 5.11 -3.61
CA GLY A 150 10.99 6.04 -4.70
C GLY A 150 10.71 5.29 -6.02
N VAL A 151 11.46 4.24 -6.33
CA VAL A 151 11.26 3.40 -7.52
C VAL A 151 9.93 2.66 -7.47
N LEU A 152 9.53 2.12 -6.30
CA LEU A 152 8.18 1.53 -6.13
C LEU A 152 7.09 2.55 -6.45
N ASN A 153 7.22 3.77 -5.94
CA ASN A 153 6.27 4.85 -6.19
C ASN A 153 6.18 5.24 -7.67
N LEU A 154 7.26 5.11 -8.45
CA LEU A 154 7.23 5.38 -9.90
C LEU A 154 6.31 4.44 -10.69
N THR A 155 5.93 3.28 -10.14
CA THR A 155 4.95 2.39 -10.79
C THR A 155 3.53 2.95 -10.81
N ARG A 156 3.28 4.00 -10.02
CA ARG A 156 1.96 4.64 -9.82
C ARG A 156 1.87 6.02 -10.48
N VAL A 157 2.86 6.38 -11.30
CA VAL A 157 2.98 7.69 -11.94
C VAL A 157 2.72 7.52 -13.43
N ASN A 158 1.72 8.22 -13.96
CA ASN A 158 1.43 8.22 -15.40
C ASN A 158 1.95 9.49 -16.11
N ASP A 159 2.36 10.51 -15.35
CA ASP A 159 2.99 11.72 -15.90
C ASP A 159 4.41 11.39 -16.39
N GLN A 160 4.57 11.37 -17.72
CA GLN A 160 5.84 11.09 -18.38
C GLN A 160 6.93 12.09 -18.01
N VAL A 161 6.60 13.35 -17.77
CA VAL A 161 7.57 14.40 -17.41
C VAL A 161 8.07 14.16 -15.99
N ALA A 162 7.16 13.91 -15.04
CA ALA A 162 7.52 13.59 -13.67
C ALA A 162 8.36 12.32 -13.57
N SER A 163 7.97 11.27 -14.30
CA SER A 163 8.68 10.00 -14.37
C SER A 163 10.08 10.16 -14.99
N ALA A 164 10.19 10.88 -16.12
CA ALA A 164 11.46 11.14 -16.79
C ALA A 164 12.43 11.92 -15.89
N TYR A 165 11.95 12.91 -15.16
CA TYR A 165 12.75 13.67 -14.20
C TYR A 165 13.29 12.77 -13.07
N ALA A 166 12.43 11.96 -12.45
CA ALA A 166 12.85 11.02 -11.40
C ALA A 166 13.90 10.03 -11.93
N TRP A 167 13.72 9.51 -13.14
CA TRP A 167 14.69 8.62 -13.76
C TRP A 167 16.02 9.29 -14.12
N ASP A 168 16.02 10.56 -14.54
CA ASP A 168 17.24 11.33 -14.74
C ASP A 168 18.03 11.46 -13.43
N VAL A 169 17.35 11.77 -12.33
CA VAL A 169 17.94 11.82 -10.98
C VAL A 169 18.52 10.45 -10.57
N ILE A 170 17.73 9.37 -10.73
CA ILE A 170 18.17 8.00 -10.39
C ILE A 170 19.41 7.59 -11.20
N ARG A 171 19.45 7.90 -12.50
CA ARG A 171 20.56 7.54 -13.39
C ARG A 171 21.87 8.24 -13.03
N LYS A 172 21.79 9.42 -12.41
CA LYS A 172 22.94 10.17 -11.88
C LYS A 172 23.35 9.73 -10.46
N SER A 173 22.53 8.91 -9.80
CA SER A 173 22.80 8.39 -8.47
C SER A 173 23.70 7.14 -8.50
N PRO A 174 24.42 6.83 -7.41
CA PRO A 174 25.18 5.57 -7.31
C PRO A 174 24.27 4.32 -7.26
N TYR A 175 22.95 4.49 -7.16
CA TYR A 175 21.98 3.40 -7.03
C TYR A 175 21.28 3.03 -8.34
N LYS A 176 21.71 3.60 -9.48
CA LYS A 176 21.10 3.38 -10.80
C LYS A 176 20.84 1.90 -11.11
N SER A 177 21.86 1.05 -10.99
CA SER A 177 21.74 -0.37 -11.36
C SER A 177 20.71 -1.11 -10.49
N ASP A 178 20.75 -0.89 -9.18
CA ASP A 178 19.77 -1.47 -8.24
C ASP A 178 18.35 -0.98 -8.56
N ALA A 179 18.19 0.33 -8.82
CA ALA A 179 16.90 0.93 -9.14
C ALA A 179 16.30 0.40 -10.45
N GLU A 180 17.10 0.32 -11.52
CA GLU A 180 16.66 -0.20 -12.82
C GLU A 180 16.29 -1.69 -12.73
N ASN A 181 17.08 -2.47 -11.97
CA ASN A 181 16.77 -3.88 -11.76
C ASN A 181 15.53 -4.09 -10.88
N LEU A 182 15.36 -3.30 -9.81
CA LEU A 182 14.15 -3.34 -8.99
C LEU A 182 12.92 -2.99 -9.83
N PHE A 183 12.95 -1.92 -10.61
CA PHE A 183 11.82 -1.51 -11.45
C PHE A 183 11.41 -2.60 -12.44
N ARG A 184 12.38 -3.22 -13.13
CA ARG A 184 12.11 -4.35 -14.02
C ARG A 184 11.43 -5.51 -13.29
N ARG A 185 11.92 -5.87 -12.11
CA ARG A 185 11.33 -6.95 -11.31
C ARG A 185 9.95 -6.63 -10.76
N ILE A 186 9.66 -5.36 -10.46
CA ILE A 186 8.31 -4.95 -10.09
C ILE A 186 7.36 -5.23 -11.25
N GLN A 187 7.75 -4.89 -12.49
CA GLN A 187 6.93 -5.19 -13.69
C GLN A 187 6.74 -6.70 -13.89
N ASP A 188 7.79 -7.50 -13.69
CA ASP A 188 7.73 -8.97 -13.80
C ASP A 188 6.79 -9.60 -12.76
N PHE A 189 6.69 -9.02 -11.55
CA PHE A 189 6.02 -9.62 -10.40
C PHE A 189 4.82 -8.84 -9.86
N GLN A 190 4.36 -7.79 -10.53
CA GLN A 190 3.26 -6.93 -10.04
C GLN A 190 1.96 -7.70 -9.72
N ASN A 191 1.74 -8.83 -10.38
CA ASN A 191 0.57 -9.70 -10.17
C ASN A 191 0.82 -10.86 -9.19
N ASP A 192 2.02 -10.95 -8.59
CA ASP A 192 2.43 -12.00 -7.65
C ASP A 192 3.05 -11.36 -6.41
N LYS A 193 2.18 -10.96 -5.45
CA LYS A 193 2.56 -10.25 -4.23
C LYS A 193 3.67 -10.96 -3.43
N PRO A 194 3.65 -12.29 -3.21
CA PRO A 194 4.78 -13.00 -2.59
C PRO A 194 6.11 -12.77 -3.30
N LYS A 195 6.16 -12.89 -4.64
CA LYS A 195 7.39 -12.66 -5.42
C LYS A 195 7.82 -11.21 -5.39
N LEU A 196 6.87 -10.29 -5.53
CA LEU A 196 7.13 -8.85 -5.45
C LEU A 196 7.71 -8.47 -4.08
N GLY A 197 7.10 -8.94 -3.00
CA GLY A 197 7.58 -8.75 -1.63
C GLY A 197 9.00 -9.29 -1.43
N ALA A 198 9.26 -10.53 -1.84
CA ALA A 198 10.60 -11.14 -1.79
C ALA A 198 11.64 -10.31 -2.54
N CYS A 199 11.28 -9.84 -3.75
CA CYS A 199 12.14 -9.00 -4.55
C CYS A 199 12.44 -7.66 -3.86
N VAL A 200 11.42 -6.97 -3.34
CA VAL A 200 11.59 -5.69 -2.64
C VAL A 200 12.47 -5.87 -1.41
N MET A 201 12.24 -6.90 -0.57
CA MET A 201 13.07 -7.18 0.60
C MET A 201 14.55 -7.37 0.23
N ARG A 202 14.82 -8.12 -0.85
CA ARG A 202 16.19 -8.30 -1.36
C ARG A 202 16.84 -6.98 -1.76
N PHE A 203 16.13 -6.13 -2.50
CA PHE A 203 16.66 -4.83 -2.90
C PHE A 203 16.80 -3.87 -1.72
N LEU A 204 15.96 -3.96 -0.69
CA LEU A 204 16.10 -3.18 0.54
C LEU A 204 17.15 -3.75 1.51
N LYS A 205 17.73 -4.92 1.22
CA LYS A 205 18.68 -5.65 2.08
C LYS A 205 18.08 -6.03 3.44
N ILE A 206 16.77 -6.26 3.46
CA ILE A 206 16.07 -6.81 4.63
C ILE A 206 16.26 -8.34 4.57
N PRO A 207 16.78 -8.99 5.64
CA PRO A 207 16.97 -10.43 5.64
C PRO A 207 15.63 -11.14 5.45
N ARG A 208 15.58 -12.06 4.48
CA ARG A 208 14.35 -12.80 4.16
C ARG A 208 13.78 -13.52 5.37
N ASN A 209 14.65 -14.07 6.22
CA ASN A 209 14.26 -14.84 7.39
C ASN A 209 13.63 -13.98 8.50
N ASP A 210 13.64 -12.65 8.36
CA ASP A 210 13.02 -11.72 9.30
C ASP A 210 11.59 -11.33 8.85
N VAL A 211 11.11 -11.85 7.71
CA VAL A 211 9.82 -11.49 7.11
C VAL A 211 8.99 -12.74 6.83
N LEU A 212 7.72 -12.68 7.20
CA LEU A 212 6.72 -13.72 6.94
C LEU A 212 5.58 -13.17 6.09
N LEU A 213 4.87 -14.09 5.44
CA LEU A 213 3.62 -13.84 4.74
C LEU A 213 2.46 -14.23 5.64
N LEU A 214 1.64 -13.26 6.06
CA LEU A 214 0.42 -13.46 6.82
C LEU A 214 -0.78 -13.57 5.86
N TYR A 215 -1.39 -14.74 5.82
CA TYR A 215 -2.63 -14.99 5.10
C TYR A 215 -3.83 -14.89 6.04
N ASN A 216 -4.89 -14.23 5.58
CA ASN A 216 -6.19 -14.22 6.24
C ASN A 216 -7.12 -15.18 5.49
N ASP A 217 -7.64 -16.18 6.19
CA ASP A 217 -8.64 -17.12 5.67
C ASP A 217 -9.97 -16.77 6.33
N ALA A 218 -10.67 -15.78 5.75
CA ALA A 218 -11.91 -15.26 6.28
C ALA A 218 -13.00 -16.35 6.40
N ASP A 219 -13.05 -17.27 5.42
CA ASP A 219 -14.00 -18.39 5.40
C ASP A 219 -13.83 -19.31 6.63
N ARG A 220 -12.59 -19.47 7.11
CA ARG A 220 -12.25 -20.33 8.26
C ARG A 220 -11.92 -19.54 9.52
N GLN A 221 -12.09 -18.21 9.48
CA GLN A 221 -11.74 -17.28 10.57
C GLN A 221 -10.36 -17.54 11.18
N ARG A 222 -9.36 -17.79 10.33
CA ARG A 222 -8.00 -18.11 10.79
C ARG A 222 -6.95 -17.31 10.06
N GLN A 223 -5.83 -17.13 10.74
CA GLN A 223 -4.61 -16.57 10.20
C GLN A 223 -3.53 -17.65 10.17
N TYR A 224 -2.67 -17.62 9.16
CA TYR A 224 -1.50 -18.48 9.12
C TYR A 224 -0.32 -17.77 8.46
N LEU A 225 0.88 -18.15 8.89
CA LEU A 225 2.13 -17.57 8.46
C LEU A 225 2.86 -18.54 7.53
N VAL A 226 3.44 -18.01 6.46
CA VAL A 226 4.28 -18.75 5.50
C VAL A 226 5.59 -18.00 5.30
N GLU A 227 6.68 -18.72 5.02
CA GLU A 227 7.93 -18.06 4.66
C GLU A 227 7.83 -17.32 3.32
N LEU A 228 8.52 -16.19 3.23
CA LEU A 228 8.68 -15.43 1.99
C LEU A 228 9.45 -16.28 0.95
N PRO A 229 9.05 -16.35 -0.34
CA PRO A 229 9.70 -17.21 -1.33
C PRO A 229 11.11 -16.75 -1.75
N LEU A 230 11.88 -17.58 -2.45
CA LEU A 230 13.23 -17.25 -2.96
C LEU A 230 13.13 -16.51 -4.31
N HIS A 231 13.53 -15.22 -4.39
CA HIS A 231 13.49 -14.45 -5.65
C HIS A 231 14.61 -13.43 -5.84
#